data_AF-A0A7S0B985-F1
#
_entry.id   AF-A0A7S0B985-F1
#
_cell.length_a   1.000
_cell.length_b   1.000
_cell.length_c   1.000
_cell.angle_alpha   90.00
_cell.angle_beta   90.00
_cell.angle_gamma   90.00
#
_symmetry.space_group_name_H-M   'P 1'
#
loop_
_entity.id
_entity.type
_entity.pdbx_description
1 polymer ?
#
loop_
_entity_poly.entity_id
_entity_poly.type
_entity_poly.pdbx_seq_one_letter_code
_entity_poly.pdbx_strand_id
1 'polypeptide(L)'
;TPLLGAAAGRALALLPECAPRDLANLAWSFARKGERHEELFRALGQQAVRCIVSFNPHDISDLVWSFAKLSLCEMEVFDAAAKEAIVKVGQFKPEELSNLLWAFAKVSNGNVLLCEAVASQAAAKLGAFKP
;
A
#
# COMPACT_ATOMS: atom_id res chain seq x y z
N THR A 1 -1.12 -22.74 -7.56
CA THR A 1 -0.72 -24.17 -7.36
C THR A 1 -1.08 -24.63 -5.94
N PRO A 2 -1.17 -25.93 -5.65
CA PRO A 2 -1.57 -26.46 -4.32
C PRO A 2 -0.75 -25.90 -3.14
N LEU A 3 0.54 -25.63 -3.39
CA LEU A 3 1.49 -25.08 -2.41
C LEU A 3 1.16 -23.62 -2.03
N LEU A 4 0.57 -22.84 -2.95
CA LEU A 4 0.14 -21.46 -2.72
C LEU A 4 -1.18 -21.37 -1.94
N GLY A 5 -2.11 -22.32 -2.13
CA GLY A 5 -3.32 -22.41 -1.29
C GLY A 5 -3.00 -22.75 0.17
N ALA A 6 -2.06 -23.69 0.39
CA ALA A 6 -1.56 -24.00 1.73
C ALA A 6 -0.80 -22.82 2.37
N ALA A 7 -0.05 -22.06 1.57
CA ALA A 7 0.61 -20.84 2.03
C ALA A 7 -0.39 -19.74 2.40
N ALA A 8 -1.49 -19.57 1.64
CA ALA A 8 -2.54 -18.60 1.93
C ALA A 8 -3.30 -18.95 3.22
N GLY A 9 -3.64 -20.22 3.44
CA GLY A 9 -4.29 -20.67 4.68
C GLY A 9 -3.42 -20.46 5.92
N ARG A 10 -2.11 -20.73 5.82
CA ARG A 10 -1.17 -20.42 6.92
C ARG A 10 -0.97 -18.92 7.12
N ALA A 11 -0.91 -18.15 6.03
CA ALA A 11 -0.78 -16.71 6.11
C ALA A 11 -1.97 -16.08 6.83
N LEU A 12 -3.20 -16.50 6.49
CA LEU A 12 -4.43 -16.06 7.17
C LEU A 12 -4.38 -16.24 8.69
N ALA A 13 -3.89 -17.39 9.16
CA ALA A 13 -3.79 -17.68 10.59
C ALA A 13 -2.77 -16.80 11.33
N LEU A 14 -1.74 -16.30 10.62
CA LEU A 14 -0.64 -15.52 11.22
C LEU A 14 -0.85 -14.01 11.11
N LEU A 15 -1.80 -13.53 10.31
CA LEU A 15 -2.06 -12.09 10.11
C LEU A 15 -2.18 -11.29 11.43
N PRO A 16 -2.85 -11.78 12.50
CA PRO A 16 -2.95 -11.02 13.74
C PRO A 16 -1.60 -10.77 14.44
N GLU A 17 -0.60 -11.60 14.17
CA GLU A 17 0.73 -11.55 14.79
C GLU A 17 1.77 -10.85 13.90
N CYS A 18 1.44 -10.60 12.63
CA CYS A 18 2.34 -9.96 11.68
C CYS A 18 2.63 -8.51 12.04
N ALA A 19 3.89 -8.11 11.94
CA ALA A 19 4.27 -6.71 11.99
C ALA A 19 3.78 -5.96 10.73
N PRO A 20 3.63 -4.62 10.77
CA PRO A 20 3.30 -3.79 9.61
C PRO A 20 4.05 -4.15 8.33
N ARG A 21 5.38 -4.28 8.43
CA ARG A 21 6.26 -4.63 7.32
C ARG A 21 5.97 -6.04 6.77
N ASP A 22 5.59 -6.99 7.62
CA ASP A 22 5.25 -8.35 7.17
C ASP A 22 3.98 -8.36 6.33
N LEU A 23 2.98 -7.55 6.71
CA LEU A 23 1.75 -7.38 5.95
C LEU A 23 2.02 -6.79 4.56
N ALA A 24 2.84 -5.73 4.48
CA ALA A 24 3.24 -5.13 3.21
C ALA A 24 4.02 -6.12 2.33
N ASN A 25 5.01 -6.82 2.90
CA ASN A 25 5.79 -7.83 2.18
C ASN A 25 4.94 -8.99 1.67
N LEU A 26 3.96 -9.43 2.47
CA LEU A 26 3.04 -10.49 2.09
C LEU A 26 2.18 -10.05 0.90
N ALA A 27 1.57 -8.86 0.97
CA ALA A 27 0.80 -8.30 -0.14
C ALA A 27 1.66 -8.17 -1.40
N TRP A 28 2.87 -7.63 -1.26
CA TRP A 28 3.82 -7.45 -2.36
C TRP A 28 4.25 -8.76 -3.00
N SER A 29 4.53 -9.79 -2.21
CA SER A 29 4.93 -11.11 -2.71
C SER A 29 3.85 -11.73 -3.61
N PHE A 30 2.60 -11.70 -3.15
CA PHE A 30 1.46 -12.19 -3.92
C PHE A 30 1.22 -11.36 -5.18
N ALA A 31 1.24 -10.03 -5.06
CA ALA A 31 1.07 -9.12 -6.19
C ALA A 31 2.19 -9.27 -7.23
N ARG A 32 3.43 -9.48 -6.81
CA ARG A 32 4.58 -9.71 -7.69
C ARG A 32 4.45 -11.02 -8.47
N LYS A 33 3.82 -12.03 -7.88
CA LYS A 33 3.50 -13.31 -8.55
C LYS A 33 2.21 -13.26 -9.38
N GLY A 34 1.42 -12.19 -9.27
CA GLY A 34 0.11 -12.09 -9.93
C GLY A 34 -0.95 -13.00 -9.32
N GLU A 35 -0.71 -13.48 -8.10
CA GLU A 35 -1.58 -14.44 -7.41
C GLU A 35 -2.63 -13.67 -6.61
N ARG A 36 -3.87 -13.66 -7.14
CA ARG A 36 -5.01 -13.03 -6.50
C ARG A 36 -5.69 -14.02 -5.56
N HIS A 37 -5.75 -13.68 -4.28
CA HIS A 37 -6.46 -14.47 -3.26
C HIS A 37 -7.36 -13.55 -2.42
N GLU A 38 -8.63 -13.44 -2.79
CA GLU A 38 -9.53 -12.41 -2.26
C GLU A 38 -9.70 -12.48 -0.74
N GLU A 39 -9.91 -13.68 -0.19
CA GLU A 39 -10.08 -13.86 1.26
C GLU A 39 -8.84 -13.42 2.07
N LEU A 40 -7.65 -13.80 1.59
CA LEU A 40 -6.38 -13.40 2.20
C LEU A 40 -6.20 -11.89 2.13
N PHE A 41 -6.44 -11.28 0.97
CA PHE A 41 -6.27 -9.83 0.80
C PHE A 41 -7.30 -9.02 1.57
N ARG A 42 -8.53 -9.52 1.72
CA ARG A 42 -9.54 -8.89 2.59
C ARG A 42 -9.06 -8.90 4.05
N ALA A 43 -8.64 -10.05 4.56
CA ALA A 43 -8.15 -10.16 5.93
C ALA A 43 -6.86 -9.35 6.16
N LEU A 44 -5.92 -9.40 5.20
CA LEU A 44 -4.69 -8.62 5.22
C LEU A 44 -5.00 -7.11 5.23
N GLY A 45 -5.94 -6.67 4.39
CA GLY A 45 -6.38 -5.28 4.33
C GLY A 45 -6.97 -4.81 5.66
N GLN A 46 -7.86 -5.60 6.25
CA GLN A 46 -8.44 -5.31 7.57
C GLN A 46 -7.37 -5.17 8.66
N GLN A 47 -6.38 -6.08 8.67
CA GLN A 47 -5.29 -6.01 9.62
C GLN A 47 -4.37 -4.80 9.36
N ALA A 48 -4.05 -4.52 8.09
CA ALA A 48 -3.25 -3.37 7.71
C ALA A 48 -3.91 -2.06 8.13
N VAL A 49 -5.23 -1.89 7.93
CA VAL A 49 -5.99 -0.71 8.37
C VAL A 49 -5.85 -0.49 9.88
N ARG A 50 -5.90 -1.55 10.70
CA ARG A 50 -5.78 -1.46 12.17
C ARG A 50 -4.42 -0.94 12.64
N CYS A 51 -3.36 -1.20 11.88
CA CYS A 51 -1.99 -0.87 12.26
C CYS A 51 -1.29 0.08 11.27
N ILE A 52 -2.03 0.72 10.36
CA ILE A 52 -1.48 1.55 9.27
C ILE A 52 -0.60 2.69 9.78
N VAL A 53 -0.92 3.24 10.95
CA VAL A 53 -0.16 4.30 11.62
C VAL A 53 1.29 3.89 11.92
N SER A 54 1.56 2.59 12.04
CA SER A 54 2.88 2.03 12.29
C SER A 54 3.64 1.68 11.01
N PHE A 55 3.03 1.81 9.83
CA PHE A 55 3.71 1.60 8.55
C PHE A 55 4.67 2.76 8.27
N ASN A 56 5.84 2.44 7.71
CA ASN A 56 6.72 3.44 7.12
C ASN A 56 6.27 3.78 5.68
N PRO A 57 6.79 4.85 5.05
CA PRO A 57 6.44 5.24 3.68
C PRO A 57 6.54 4.12 2.63
N HIS A 58 7.61 3.33 2.68
CA HIS A 58 7.83 2.21 1.78
C HIS A 58 6.76 1.13 1.95
N ASP A 59 6.42 0.77 3.19
CA ASP A 59 5.39 -0.23 3.49
C ASP A 59 4.01 0.24 2.99
N ILE A 60 3.67 1.53 3.15
CA ILE A 60 2.41 2.11 2.63
C ILE A 60 2.35 2.02 1.11
N SER A 61 3.45 2.41 0.44
CA SER A 61 3.58 2.35 -1.01
C SER A 61 3.44 0.92 -1.54
N ASP A 62 4.12 -0.05 -0.93
CA ASP A 62 4.04 -1.46 -1.34
C ASP A 62 2.65 -2.05 -1.10
N LEU A 63 2.01 -1.71 0.03
CA LEU A 63 0.66 -2.16 0.33
C LEU A 63 -0.31 -1.72 -0.77
N VAL A 64 -0.48 -0.42 -1.01
CA VAL A 64 -1.44 0.09 -2.00
C VAL A 64 -1.09 -0.32 -3.43
N TRP A 65 0.19 -0.39 -3.78
CA TRP A 65 0.63 -0.91 -5.08
C TRP A 65 0.20 -2.36 -5.28
N SER A 66 0.30 -3.19 -4.24
CA SER A 66 -0.07 -4.60 -4.29
C SER A 66 -1.56 -4.82 -4.53
N PHE A 67 -2.40 -4.08 -3.80
CA PHE A 67 -3.86 -4.11 -3.99
C PHE A 67 -4.23 -3.61 -5.39
N ALA A 68 -3.67 -2.47 -5.82
CA ALA A 68 -3.91 -1.93 -7.15
C ALA A 68 -3.41 -2.85 -8.28
N LYS A 69 -2.26 -3.51 -8.09
CA LYS A 69 -1.69 -4.43 -9.08
C LYS A 69 -2.61 -5.61 -9.36
N LEU A 70 -3.20 -6.20 -8.33
CA LEU A 70 -4.12 -7.33 -8.41
C LEU A 70 -5.57 -6.94 -8.73
N SER A 71 -5.82 -5.64 -8.97
CA SER A 71 -7.16 -5.09 -9.19
C SER A 71 -8.13 -5.42 -8.04
N LEU A 72 -7.61 -5.30 -6.80
CA LEU A 72 -8.36 -5.46 -5.56
C LEU A 72 -8.69 -4.07 -5.00
N CYS A 73 -9.94 -3.67 -5.14
CA CYS A 73 -10.43 -2.36 -4.70
C CYS A 73 -10.98 -2.44 -3.27
N GLU A 74 -10.10 -2.64 -2.29
CA GLU A 74 -10.45 -2.56 -0.87
C GLU A 74 -10.35 -1.09 -0.41
N MET A 75 -11.44 -0.34 -0.59
CA MET A 75 -11.47 1.12 -0.41
C MET A 75 -10.99 1.58 0.97
N GLU A 76 -11.29 0.83 2.03
CA GLU A 76 -10.83 1.13 3.38
C GLU A 76 -9.30 1.14 3.50
N VAL A 77 -8.61 0.25 2.76
CA VAL A 77 -7.14 0.20 2.72
C VAL A 77 -6.60 1.46 2.05
N PHE A 78 -7.17 1.86 0.90
CA PHE A 78 -6.75 3.06 0.19
C PHE A 78 -7.02 4.33 0.98
N ASP A 79 -8.17 4.44 1.66
CA ASP A 79 -8.50 5.61 2.47
C ASP A 79 -7.59 5.73 3.69
N ALA A 80 -7.32 4.62 4.38
CA ALA A 80 -6.41 4.57 5.52
C ALA A 80 -4.97 4.91 5.09
N ALA A 81 -4.50 4.30 3.99
CA ALA A 81 -3.19 4.57 3.43
C ALA A 81 -3.04 6.02 2.95
N ALA A 82 -4.07 6.62 2.34
CA ALA A 82 -4.04 8.02 1.92
C ALA A 82 -3.89 8.96 3.10
N LYS A 83 -4.69 8.77 4.16
CA LYS A 83 -4.60 9.57 5.39
C LYS A 83 -3.21 9.49 6.00
N GLU A 84 -2.66 8.28 6.12
CA GLU A 84 -1.34 8.09 6.70
C GLU A 84 -0.21 8.62 5.80
N ALA A 85 -0.34 8.45 4.47
CA ALA A 85 0.60 8.99 3.51
C ALA A 85 0.66 10.51 3.56
N ILE A 86 -0.48 11.20 3.76
CA ILE A 86 -0.52 12.66 3.95
C ILE A 86 0.25 13.06 5.21
N VAL A 87 0.03 12.35 6.33
CA VAL A 87 0.75 12.61 7.60
C VAL A 87 2.26 12.43 7.43
N LYS A 88 2.67 11.41 6.67
CA LYS A 88 4.08 11.05 6.47
C LYS A 88 4.70 11.60 5.18
N VAL A 89 4.02 12.47 4.44
CA VAL A 89 4.38 12.80 3.04
C VAL A 89 5.83 13.31 2.88
N GLY A 90 6.35 14.04 3.86
CA GLY A 90 7.75 14.51 3.87
C GLY A 90 8.80 13.39 3.94
N GLN A 91 8.44 12.24 4.50
CA GLN A 91 9.31 11.09 4.72
C GLN A 91 9.44 10.18 3.49
N PHE A 92 8.50 10.27 2.54
CA PHE A 92 8.54 9.44 1.34
C PHE A 92 9.71 9.80 0.43
N LYS A 93 10.35 8.78 -0.14
CA LYS A 93 11.26 8.95 -1.28
C LYS A 93 10.47 9.23 -2.57
N PRO A 94 11.10 9.84 -3.59
CA PRO A 94 10.43 10.10 -4.87
C PRO A 94 9.80 8.85 -5.50
N GLU A 95 10.51 7.73 -5.48
CA GLU A 95 10.04 6.44 -6.04
C GLU A 95 8.80 5.88 -5.31
N GLU A 96 8.75 6.03 -3.98
CA GLU A 96 7.62 5.61 -3.15
C GLU A 96 6.40 6.50 -3.42
N LEU A 97 6.58 7.81 -3.61
CA LEU A 97 5.51 8.72 -4.05
C LEU A 97 4.98 8.37 -5.44
N SER A 98 5.87 8.05 -6.38
CA SER A 98 5.47 7.64 -7.73
C SER A 98 4.64 6.35 -7.71
N ASN A 99 5.06 5.36 -6.92
CA ASN A 99 4.30 4.11 -6.76
C ASN A 99 2.95 4.33 -6.10
N LEU A 100 2.92 5.16 -5.04
CA LEU A 100 1.69 5.57 -4.37
C LEU A 100 0.71 6.20 -5.39
N LEU A 101 1.14 7.24 -6.12
CA LEU A 101 0.30 7.90 -7.13
C LEU A 101 -0.21 6.94 -8.21
N TRP A 102 0.67 6.08 -8.73
CA TRP A 102 0.27 5.09 -9.73
C TRP A 102 -0.81 4.15 -9.19
N ALA A 103 -0.67 3.68 -7.95
CA ALA A 103 -1.64 2.80 -7.33
C ALA A 103 -3.02 3.45 -7.20
N PHE A 104 -3.08 4.69 -6.72
CA PHE A 104 -4.33 5.45 -6.58
C PHE A 104 -4.98 5.78 -7.93
N ALA A 105 -4.17 6.15 -8.94
CA ALA A 105 -4.66 6.38 -10.29
C ALA A 105 -5.24 5.09 -10.91
N LYS A 106 -4.59 3.94 -10.67
CA LYS A 106 -5.00 2.65 -11.25
C LYS A 106 -6.35 2.16 -10.73
N VAL A 107 -6.67 2.36 -9.45
CA VAL A 107 -7.95 1.91 -8.89
C VAL A 107 -9.10 2.91 -9.14
N SER A 108 -8.89 3.91 -10.00
CA SER A 108 -9.86 4.97 -10.33
C SER A 108 -10.40 5.71 -9.10
N ASN A 109 -9.65 5.69 -7.99
CA ASN A 109 -10.02 6.33 -6.74
C ASN A 109 -9.15 7.56 -6.51
N GLY A 110 -9.20 8.49 -7.46
CA GLY A 110 -8.44 9.74 -7.43
C GLY A 110 -8.76 10.53 -6.15
N ASN A 111 -8.02 10.26 -5.08
CA ASN A 111 -8.12 11.01 -3.84
C ASN A 111 -7.47 12.36 -4.09
N VAL A 112 -8.29 13.37 -4.43
CA VAL A 112 -7.84 14.71 -4.80
C VAL A 112 -6.92 15.29 -3.72
N LEU A 113 -7.23 15.07 -2.44
CA LEU A 113 -6.39 15.53 -1.34
C LEU A 113 -5.02 14.85 -1.31
N LEU A 114 -4.96 13.54 -1.62
CA LEU A 114 -3.69 12.83 -1.77
C LEU A 114 -2.91 13.37 -2.97
N CYS A 115 -3.56 13.58 -4.11
CA CYS A 115 -2.93 14.14 -5.31
C CYS A 115 -2.37 15.55 -5.04
N GLU A 116 -3.12 16.42 -4.37
CA GLU A 116 -2.70 17.76 -3.98
C GLU A 116 -1.56 17.74 -2.96
N ALA A 117 -1.63 16.87 -1.95
CA ALA A 117 -0.57 16.72 -0.94
C ALA A 117 0.73 16.20 -1.57
N VAL A 118 0.65 15.19 -2.44
CA VAL A 118 1.81 14.66 -3.15
C VAL A 118 2.36 15.68 -4.16
N ALA A 119 1.51 16.39 -4.91
CA ALA A 119 1.93 17.46 -5.82
C ALA A 119 2.64 18.59 -5.08
N SER A 120 2.09 19.02 -3.93
CA SER A 120 2.70 20.03 -3.08
C SER A 120 4.06 19.58 -2.54
N GLN A 121 4.18 18.32 -2.12
CA GLN A 121 5.46 17.76 -1.66
C GLN A 121 6.46 17.61 -2.80
N ALA A 122 6.02 17.18 -3.98
CA ALA A 122 6.87 17.09 -5.17
C ALA A 122 7.38 18.47 -5.58
N ALA A 123 6.54 19.50 -5.57
CA ALA A 123 6.94 20.89 -5.81
C ALA A 123 7.96 21.39 -4.78
N ALA A 124 7.75 21.09 -3.49
CA ALA A 124 8.69 21.44 -2.43
C ALA A 124 10.06 20.75 -2.60
N LYS A 125 10.08 19.48 -3.02
CA LYS A 125 11.34 18.73 -3.27
C LYS A 125 12.02 19.15 -4.58
N LEU A 126 11.27 19.52 -5.61
CA LEU A 126 11.80 20.07 -6.86
C LEU A 126 12.41 21.46 -6.66
N GLY A 127 11.81 22.31 -5.82
CA GLY A 127 12.40 23.60 -5.43
C GLY A 127 13.70 23.47 -4.62
N ALA A 128 13.93 22.31 -3.99
CA ALA A 128 15.17 21.98 -3.29
C ALA A 128 16.24 21.38 -4.22
N PHE A 129 15.87 20.96 -5.44
CA PHE A 129 16.82 20.61 -6.48
C PHE A 129 17.32 21.90 -7.14
N LYS A 130 18.52 22.35 -6.75
CA LYS A 130 19.29 23.26 -7.58
C LYS A 130 19.88 22.46 -8.77
N PRO A 131 19.96 23.06 -9.98
CA PRO A 131 20.41 22.39 -11.18
C PRO A 131 21.82 21.80 -11.06
#